data_AF-A0A2E1HAF0-F1
#
_entry.id   AF-A0A2E1HAF0-F1
#
_cell.length_a   1.000
_cell.length_b   1.000
_cell.length_c   1.000
_cell.angle_alpha   90.00
_cell.angle_beta   90.00
_cell.angle_gamma   90.00
#
_symmetry.space_group_name_H-M   'P 1'
#
loop_
_entity.id
_entity.type
_entity.pdbx_description
1 polymer ?
#
loop_
_entity_poly.entity_id
_entity_poly.type
_entity_poly.pdbx_seq_one_letter_code
_entity_poly.pdbx_strand_id
1 'polypeptide(L)'
;MVSVLFVDGSKKSEGPANRRALFVQLRHVEASMQRLVVIAGPERSGKIPLARRLMSEDTSLMCVHRDNIRAALVNPLDEGHITLCMGALADMLLSLGFSLIVVAWNLEPEDRDLWTRIAADHGVPMDRMDVRDADVAAMIPPMAEAA
;
A
#
# COMPACT_ATOMS: atom_id res chain seq x y z
N MET A 1 6.83 -16.58 19.66
CA MET A 1 6.91 -16.53 21.13
C MET A 1 6.49 -15.12 21.53
N VAL A 2 5.24 -14.95 21.99
CA VAL A 2 4.69 -13.66 22.39
C VAL A 2 4.57 -13.67 23.91
N SER A 3 5.28 -12.76 24.58
CA SER A 3 5.25 -12.65 26.04
C SER A 3 4.00 -11.89 26.46
N VAL A 4 3.00 -12.62 26.97
CA VAL A 4 1.84 -12.04 27.66
C VAL A 4 2.25 -11.74 29.10
N LEU A 5 2.33 -10.46 29.46
CA LEU A 5 2.59 -10.05 30.84
C LEU A 5 1.29 -10.18 31.64
N PHE A 6 1.14 -11.26 32.41
CA PHE A 6 0.10 -11.40 33.41
C PHE A 6 0.51 -10.59 34.65
N VAL A 7 -0.24 -9.53 34.96
CA VAL A 7 -0.14 -8.84 36.24
C VAL A 7 -1.17 -9.46 37.17
N ASP A 8 -0.72 -10.33 38.07
CA ASP A 8 -1.54 -10.88 39.16
C ASP A 8 -1.42 -10.01 40.43
N GLY A 9 -2.56 -9.43 40.81
CA GLY A 9 -3.04 -9.36 42.20
C GLY A 9 -2.40 -8.41 43.21
N SER A 10 -3.02 -7.25 43.45
CA SER A 10 -3.55 -6.94 44.80
C SER A 10 -4.43 -5.68 44.90
N LYS A 11 -5.66 -5.92 45.38
CA LYS A 11 -6.63 -5.04 46.05
C LYS A 11 -6.33 -3.54 46.08
N LYS A 12 -7.11 -2.76 45.33
CA LYS A 12 -8.06 -1.75 45.84
C LYS A 12 -8.89 -1.17 44.69
N SER A 13 -10.13 -0.83 45.03
CA SER A 13 -11.18 -0.21 44.22
C SER A 13 -10.69 0.80 43.18
N GLU A 14 -11.19 0.72 41.93
CA GLU A 14 -11.45 1.90 41.08
C GLU A 14 -12.23 1.57 39.78
N GLY A 15 -13.51 1.95 39.77
CA GLY A 15 -14.17 2.65 38.66
C GLY A 15 -14.58 1.90 37.36
N PRO A 16 -15.80 2.14 36.83
CA PRO A 16 -16.23 1.68 35.49
C PRO A 16 -15.45 2.32 34.32
N ALA A 17 -14.54 3.26 34.60
CA ALA A 17 -13.70 3.93 33.61
C ALA A 17 -12.66 2.99 32.96
N ASN A 18 -12.20 1.96 33.68
CA ASN A 18 -11.08 1.13 33.22
C ASN A 18 -11.49 0.08 32.15
N ARG A 19 -12.79 -0.25 32.06
CA ARG A 19 -13.29 -1.13 30.99
C ARG A 19 -13.38 -0.40 29.64
N ARG A 20 -13.65 0.91 29.62
CA ARG A 20 -13.71 1.68 28.36
C ARG A 20 -12.34 1.84 27.71
N ALA A 21 -11.27 2.01 28.48
CA ALA A 21 -9.90 2.09 27.95
C ALA A 21 -9.48 0.80 27.25
N LEU A 22 -9.77 -0.37 27.83
CA LEU A 22 -9.44 -1.68 27.25
C LEU A 22 -10.17 -1.93 25.91
N PHE A 23 -11.43 -1.52 25.80
CA PHE A 23 -12.21 -1.65 24.57
C PHE A 23 -11.82 -0.63 23.48
N VAL A 24 -11.30 0.55 23.85
CA VAL A 24 -10.76 1.51 22.88
C VAL A 24 -9.42 1.02 22.33
N GLN A 25 -8.60 0.37 23.16
CA GLN A 25 -7.30 -0.16 22.76
C GLN A 25 -7.43 -1.40 21.85
N LEU A 26 -8.45 -2.24 22.06
CA LEU A 26 -8.76 -3.38 21.18
C LEU A 26 -9.41 -2.99 19.84
N ARG A 27 -10.11 -1.85 19.76
CA ARG A 27 -10.61 -1.32 18.47
C ARG A 27 -9.54 -0.69 17.60
N HIS A 28 -8.36 -0.39 18.15
CA HIS A 28 -7.18 0.06 17.39
C HIS A 28 -6.33 -1.10 16.84
N VAL A 29 -6.66 -2.35 17.20
CA VAL A 29 -5.94 -3.56 16.78
C VAL A 29 -6.59 -4.24 15.57
N GLU A 30 -7.71 -3.73 15.07
CA GLU A 30 -7.96 -3.74 13.62
C GLU A 30 -7.19 -2.57 12.98
N ALA A 31 -5.91 -2.43 13.34
CA ALA A 31 -4.99 -1.64 12.55
C ALA A 31 -5.04 -2.25 11.15
N SER A 32 -5.53 -1.49 10.17
CA SER A 32 -5.45 -1.86 8.76
C SER A 32 -4.02 -2.33 8.52
N MET A 33 -3.85 -3.64 8.33
CA MET A 33 -2.54 -4.24 8.21
C MET A 33 -1.87 -3.55 7.02
N GLN A 34 -0.80 -2.82 7.29
CA GLN A 34 -0.10 -2.04 6.28
C GLN A 34 0.25 -2.96 5.11
N ARG A 35 0.04 -2.51 3.87
CA ARG A 35 0.29 -3.33 2.69
C ARG A 35 0.84 -2.54 1.52
N LEU A 36 1.47 -3.26 0.61
CA LEU A 36 1.95 -2.74 -0.66
C LEU A 36 1.21 -3.42 -1.81
N VAL A 37 0.49 -2.65 -2.62
CA VAL A 37 -0.13 -3.12 -3.86
C VAL A 37 0.69 -2.63 -5.04
N VAL A 38 1.17 -3.51 -5.90
CA VAL A 38 1.95 -3.17 -7.09
C VAL A 38 1.15 -3.51 -8.34
N ILE A 39 0.67 -2.48 -9.04
CA ILE A 39 0.01 -2.67 -10.33
C ILE A 39 1.05 -2.59 -11.45
N ALA A 40 1.09 -3.65 -12.27
CA ALA A 40 1.93 -3.77 -13.46
C ALA A 40 1.09 -3.76 -14.73
N GLY A 41 1.68 -3.31 -15.83
CA GLY A 41 1.04 -3.32 -17.14
C GLY A 41 1.59 -2.29 -18.12
N PRO A 42 1.37 -2.49 -19.43
CA PRO A 42 1.83 -1.58 -20.47
C PRO A 42 1.14 -0.21 -20.39
N GLU A 43 1.61 0.78 -21.16
CA GLU A 43 0.94 2.08 -21.21
C GLU A 43 -0.55 1.94 -21.61
N ARG A 44 -1.42 2.79 -21.06
CA ARG A 44 -2.86 2.84 -21.39
C ARG A 44 -3.65 1.54 -21.13
N SER A 45 -3.17 0.68 -20.23
CA SER A 45 -3.77 -0.63 -19.93
C SER A 45 -4.79 -0.64 -18.77
N GLY A 46 -5.38 0.52 -18.41
CA GLY A 46 -6.38 0.58 -17.34
C GLY A 46 -5.83 0.54 -15.89
N LYS A 47 -4.51 0.62 -15.68
CA LYS A 47 -3.90 0.64 -14.33
C LYS A 47 -4.44 1.74 -13.43
N ILE A 48 -4.63 2.96 -13.96
CA ILE A 48 -5.16 4.09 -13.19
C ILE A 48 -6.62 3.86 -12.77
N PRO A 49 -7.54 3.47 -13.67
CA PRO A 49 -8.88 3.04 -13.28
C PRO A 49 -8.88 1.96 -12.20
N LEU A 50 -8.03 0.93 -12.32
CA LEU A 50 -7.89 -0.11 -11.31
C LEU A 50 -7.43 0.45 -9.97
N ALA A 51 -6.38 1.28 -9.97
CA ALA A 51 -5.85 1.89 -8.75
C ALA A 51 -6.91 2.75 -8.04
N ARG A 52 -7.67 3.55 -8.80
CA ARG A 52 -8.76 4.38 -8.27
C ARG A 52 -9.87 3.54 -7.65
N ARG A 53 -10.24 2.43 -8.29
CA ARG A 53 -11.22 1.49 -7.74
C ARG A 53 -10.72 0.92 -6.41
N LEU A 54 -9.49 0.41 -6.36
CA LEU A 54 -8.91 -0.15 -5.14
C LEU A 54 -8.83 0.88 -4.02
N MET A 55 -8.45 2.13 -4.32
CA MET A 55 -8.45 3.22 -3.34
C MET A 55 -9.87 3.64 -2.89
N SER A 56 -10.89 3.44 -3.72
CA SER A 56 -12.28 3.68 -3.31
C SER A 56 -12.83 2.60 -2.39
N GLU A 57 -12.32 1.37 -2.52
CA GLU A 57 -12.66 0.22 -1.67
C GLU A 57 -11.83 0.24 -0.36
N ASP A 58 -10.60 0.76 -0.41
CA ASP A 58 -9.67 0.87 0.71
C ASP A 58 -9.04 2.27 0.75
N THR A 59 -9.63 3.14 1.59
CA THR A 59 -9.22 4.55 1.73
C THR A 59 -7.88 4.73 2.44
N SER A 60 -7.26 3.66 2.96
CA SER A 60 -5.93 3.71 3.56
C SER A 60 -4.80 3.71 2.52
N LEU A 61 -5.10 3.34 1.27
CA LEU A 61 -4.12 3.26 0.19
C LEU A 61 -3.75 4.66 -0.34
N MET A 62 -2.45 4.95 -0.39
CA MET A 62 -1.89 6.11 -1.07
C MET A 62 -1.27 5.71 -2.42
N CYS A 63 -1.58 6.45 -3.47
CA CYS A 63 -1.09 6.16 -4.81
C CYS A 63 0.26 6.82 -5.10
N VAL A 64 1.25 6.00 -5.43
CA VAL A 64 2.54 6.40 -5.98
C VAL A 64 2.54 6.07 -7.48
N HIS A 65 2.36 7.09 -8.30
CA HIS A 65 2.25 6.95 -9.75
C HIS A 65 3.47 7.51 -10.49
N ARG A 66 3.98 6.74 -11.46
CA ARG A 66 5.12 7.12 -12.30
C ARG A 66 5.01 8.50 -12.93
N ASP A 67 3.87 8.81 -13.54
CA ASP A 67 3.72 10.09 -14.26
C ASP A 67 3.65 11.29 -13.32
N ASN A 68 3.27 11.10 -12.05
CA ASN A 68 3.31 12.17 -11.05
C ASN A 68 4.77 12.51 -10.70
N ILE A 69 5.62 11.49 -10.56
CA ILE A 69 7.07 11.67 -10.34
C ILE A 69 7.70 12.35 -11.55
N ARG A 70 7.38 11.87 -12.76
CA ARG A 70 7.86 12.48 -14.01
C ARG A 70 7.46 13.96 -14.11
N ALA A 71 6.22 14.30 -13.80
CA ALA A 71 5.72 15.67 -13.88
C ALA A 71 6.29 16.59 -12.79
N ALA A 72 6.72 16.04 -11.65
CA ALA A 72 7.28 16.82 -10.54
C ALA A 72 8.74 17.24 -10.75
N LEU A 73 9.42 16.68 -11.77
CA LEU A 73 10.85 16.87 -11.97
C LEU A 73 11.13 17.78 -13.17
N VAL A 74 12.04 18.74 -12.97
CA VAL A 74 12.40 19.74 -13.98
C VAL A 74 13.22 19.13 -15.12
N ASN A 75 14.08 18.17 -14.79
CA ASN A 75 14.91 17.48 -15.78
C ASN A 75 14.27 16.14 -16.18
N PRO A 76 14.30 15.77 -17.46
CA PRO A 76 13.82 14.47 -17.89
C PRO A 76 14.70 13.38 -17.28
N LEU A 77 14.06 12.50 -16.50
CA LEU A 77 14.66 11.27 -16.02
C LEU A 77 14.35 10.13 -16.99
N ASP A 78 15.30 9.21 -17.14
CA ASP A 78 15.00 7.92 -17.76
C ASP A 78 14.13 7.04 -16.84
N GLU A 79 13.67 5.91 -17.37
CA GLU A 79 12.79 4.99 -16.67
C GLU A 79 13.41 4.44 -15.38
N GLY A 80 14.70 4.08 -15.41
CA GLY A 80 15.40 3.52 -14.26
C GLY A 80 15.46 4.52 -13.10
N HIS A 81 15.79 5.78 -13.40
CA HIS A 81 15.79 6.84 -12.39
C HIS A 81 14.38 7.09 -11.83
N ILE A 82 13.33 7.03 -12.65
CA ILE A 82 11.95 7.19 -12.15
C ILE A 82 11.58 6.03 -11.22
N THR A 83 11.88 4.79 -11.58
CA THR A 83 11.66 3.62 -10.73
C THR A 83 12.39 3.75 -9.39
N LEU A 84 13.64 4.23 -9.39
CA LEU A 84 14.39 4.49 -8.16
C LEU A 84 13.74 5.57 -7.29
N CYS A 85 13.31 6.70 -7.88
CA CYS A 85 12.60 7.75 -7.14
C CYS A 85 11.29 7.25 -6.55
N MET A 86 10.54 6.43 -7.30
CA MET A 86 9.32 5.79 -6.79
C MET A 86 9.61 4.83 -5.64
N GLY A 87 10.67 4.02 -5.75
CA GLY A 87 11.11 3.10 -4.71
C GLY A 87 11.48 3.84 -3.41
N ALA A 88 12.26 4.91 -3.50
CA ALA A 88 12.63 5.72 -2.35
C ALA A 88 11.42 6.41 -1.70
N LEU A 89 10.47 6.91 -2.50
CA LEU A 89 9.23 7.48 -1.99
C LEU A 89 8.38 6.42 -1.28
N ALA A 90 8.26 5.22 -1.86
CA ALA A 90 7.51 4.13 -1.27
C ALA A 90 8.13 3.67 0.07
N ASP A 91 9.45 3.51 0.10
CA ASP A 91 10.21 3.15 1.30
C ASP A 91 9.98 4.16 2.46
N MET A 92 10.04 5.45 2.14
CA MET A 92 9.76 6.52 3.11
C MET A 92 8.31 6.47 3.60
N LEU A 93 7.32 6.33 2.71
CA LEU A 93 5.91 6.30 3.10
C LEU A 93 5.56 5.03 3.90
N LEU A 94 6.17 3.89 3.58
CA LEU A 94 6.02 2.67 4.37
C LEU A 94 6.62 2.83 5.76
N SER A 95 7.78 3.47 5.88
CA SER A 95 8.40 3.80 7.19
C SER A 95 7.50 4.67 8.07
N LEU A 96 6.62 5.48 7.47
CA LEU A 96 5.64 6.32 8.15
C LEU A 96 4.33 5.60 8.48
N GLY A 97 4.20 4.31 8.13
CA GLY A 97 3.03 3.48 8.41
C GLY A 97 1.90 3.57 7.37
N PHE A 98 2.13 4.16 6.20
CA PHE A 98 1.11 4.24 5.14
C PHE A 98 1.03 2.96 4.32
N SER A 99 -0.18 2.56 3.92
CA SER A 99 -0.38 1.54 2.88
C SER A 99 -0.28 2.17 1.50
N LEU A 100 0.30 1.46 0.55
CA LEU A 100 0.63 2.02 -0.76
C LEU A 100 0.04 1.23 -1.90
N ILE A 101 -0.31 1.96 -2.97
CA ILE A 101 -0.52 1.41 -4.30
C ILE A 101 0.47 2.05 -5.27
N VAL A 102 1.35 1.22 -5.82
CA VAL A 102 2.38 1.62 -6.76
C VAL A 102 1.89 1.31 -8.16
N VAL A 103 1.90 2.32 -9.03
CA VAL A 103 1.43 2.20 -10.40
C VAL A 103 2.52 2.67 -11.36
N ALA A 104 3.11 1.70 -12.06
CA ALA A 104 4.10 1.91 -13.10
C ALA A 104 3.99 0.79 -14.15
N TRP A 105 4.97 0.67 -15.04
CA TRP A 105 5.03 -0.47 -15.95
C TRP A 105 5.28 -1.76 -15.15
N ASN A 106 6.30 -1.79 -14.29
CA ASN A 106 6.61 -2.92 -13.41
C ASN A 106 6.70 -4.27 -14.16
N LEU A 107 7.14 -4.22 -15.41
CA LEU A 107 7.16 -5.37 -16.32
C LEU A 107 8.49 -6.12 -16.24
N GLU A 108 9.56 -5.42 -15.86
CA GLU A 108 10.89 -6.00 -15.81
C GLU A 108 11.11 -6.82 -14.52
N PRO A 109 11.95 -7.87 -14.56
CA PRO A 109 12.33 -8.61 -13.36
C PRO A 109 12.94 -7.74 -12.27
N GLU A 110 13.71 -6.73 -12.64
CA GLU A 110 14.38 -5.80 -11.72
C GLU A 110 13.36 -4.97 -10.92
N ASP A 111 12.26 -4.54 -11.56
CA ASP A 111 11.15 -3.87 -10.88
C ASP A 111 10.53 -4.81 -9.83
N ARG A 112 10.35 -6.09 -10.18
CA ARG A 112 9.80 -7.10 -9.26
C ARG A 112 10.68 -7.24 -8.02
N ASP A 113 11.97 -7.36 -8.22
CA ASP A 113 12.94 -7.57 -7.14
C ASP A 113 12.99 -6.35 -6.23
N LEU A 114 12.93 -5.13 -6.80
CA LEU A 114 12.83 -3.89 -6.05
C LEU A 114 11.62 -3.88 -5.10
N TRP A 115 10.42 -4.14 -5.62
CA TRP A 115 9.20 -4.07 -4.79
C TRP A 115 9.14 -5.19 -3.77
N THR A 116 9.60 -6.39 -4.13
CA THR A 116 9.70 -7.53 -3.21
C THR A 116 10.64 -7.21 -2.05
N ARG A 117 11.79 -6.59 -2.34
CA ARG A 117 12.74 -6.14 -1.32
C ARG A 117 12.13 -5.08 -0.40
N ILE A 118 11.53 -4.03 -0.96
CA ILE A 118 10.89 -2.97 -0.17
C ILE A 118 9.81 -3.55 0.75
N ALA A 119 8.94 -4.43 0.24
CA ALA A 119 7.92 -5.07 1.07
C ALA A 119 8.53 -5.89 2.22
N ALA A 120 9.60 -6.65 1.93
CA ALA A 120 10.30 -7.46 2.92
C ALA A 120 11.00 -6.60 3.99
N ASP A 121 11.63 -5.49 3.61
CA ASP A 121 12.33 -4.57 4.52
C ASP A 121 11.36 -3.97 5.55
N HIS A 122 10.11 -3.73 5.17
CA HIS A 122 9.04 -3.22 6.05
C HIS A 122 8.20 -4.32 6.71
N GLY A 123 8.41 -5.60 6.35
CA GLY A 123 7.60 -6.71 6.84
C GLY A 123 6.12 -6.63 6.47
N VAL A 124 5.80 -5.97 5.34
CA VAL A 124 4.42 -5.77 4.89
C VAL A 124 4.03 -6.79 3.81
N PRO A 125 2.79 -7.30 3.79
CA PRO A 125 2.29 -8.09 2.67
C PRO A 125 2.30 -7.27 1.38
N MET A 126 2.66 -7.94 0.27
CA MET A 126 2.67 -7.36 -1.06
C MET A 126 1.72 -8.10 -1.99
N ASP A 127 0.78 -7.36 -2.59
CA ASP A 127 -0.11 -7.84 -3.65
C ASP A 127 0.41 -7.34 -5.00
N ARG A 128 0.79 -8.26 -5.90
CA ARG A 128 1.15 -7.90 -7.28
C ARG A 128 -0.04 -8.14 -8.19
N MET A 129 -0.42 -7.13 -8.96
CA MET A 129 -1.54 -7.16 -9.90
C MET A 129 -1.07 -6.79 -11.29
N ASP A 130 -0.91 -7.76 -12.18
CA ASP A 130 -0.63 -7.49 -13.59
C ASP A 130 -1.95 -7.38 -14.36
N VAL A 131 -2.23 -6.23 -14.94
CA VAL A 131 -3.48 -5.99 -15.70
C VAL A 131 -3.59 -6.83 -16.98
N ARG A 132 -2.53 -7.56 -17.37
CA ARG A 132 -2.58 -8.56 -18.44
C ARG A 132 -3.19 -9.88 -17.97
N ASP A 133 -3.21 -10.13 -16.67
CA ASP A 133 -3.83 -11.32 -16.09
C ASP A 133 -5.35 -11.19 -16.16
N ALA A 134 -6.05 -12.22 -16.62
CA ALA A 134 -7.49 -12.17 -16.89
C ALA A 134 -8.31 -11.78 -15.65
N ASP A 135 -7.94 -12.30 -14.48
CA ASP A 135 -8.65 -12.02 -13.23
C ASP A 135 -8.48 -10.55 -12.80
N VAL A 136 -7.28 -9.99 -12.99
CA VAL A 136 -7.01 -8.57 -12.70
C VAL A 136 -7.67 -7.67 -13.74
N ALA A 137 -7.64 -8.05 -15.02
CA ALA A 137 -8.29 -7.31 -16.11
C ALA A 137 -9.80 -7.20 -15.88
N ALA A 138 -10.44 -8.26 -15.37
CA ALA A 138 -11.86 -8.26 -15.01
C ALA A 138 -12.21 -7.30 -13.86
N MET A 139 -11.22 -6.89 -13.05
CA MET A 139 -11.41 -5.90 -11.98
C MET A 139 -11.37 -4.46 -12.49
N ILE A 140 -10.88 -4.22 -13.71
CA ILE A 140 -10.78 -2.87 -14.26
C ILE A 140 -12.20 -2.35 -14.54
N PRO A 141 -12.61 -1.20 -13.96
CA PRO A 141 -13.91 -0.62 -14.28
C PRO A 141 -14.05 -0.40 -15.79
N PRO A 142 -15.23 -0.63 -16.37
CA PRO A 142 -15.47 -0.25 -17.76
C PRO A 142 -15.16 1.24 -17.91
N MET A 143 -14.43 1.61 -18.97
CA MET A 143 -14.23 3.03 -19.27
C MET A 143 -15.62 3.64 -19.43
N ALA A 144 -15.94 4.63 -18.61
CA ALA A 144 -17.10 5.48 -18.89
C ALA A 144 -16.84 6.06 -20.28
N GLU A 145 -17.68 5.72 -21.26
CA GLU A 145 -17.70 6.42 -22.53
C GLU A 145 -17.82 7.91 -22.19
N ALA A 146 -16.87 8.71 -22.64
CA ALA A 146 -16.91 10.15 -22.44
C ALA A 146 -18.21 10.67 -23.07
N ALA A 147 -19.18 11.03 -22.23
CA ALA A 147 -20.40 11.70 -22.63
C ALA A 147 -20.11 13.15 -23.03
#